data_AF-A0A8C6ZSK0-F1
#
_entry.id   AF-A0A8C6ZSK0-F1
#
_cell.length_a   1.000
_cell.length_b   1.000
_cell.length_c   1.000
_cell.angle_alpha   90.00
_cell.angle_beta   90.00
_cell.angle_gamma   90.00
#
_symmetry.space_group_name_H-M   'P 1'
#
loop_
_entity.id
_entity.type
_entity.pdbx_description
1 polymer ?
#
loop_
_entity_poly.entity_id
_entity_poly.type
_entity_poly.pdbx_seq_one_letter_code
_entity_poly.pdbx_strand_id
1 'polypeptide(L)'
;MDRKRTREFIESDYSESKRSKKGDKNGKGLRHFSMKVCEKVQRKGTTSYNEVADELVSEFTNSNSHLAADSAYDQKNIRRRVYDALNVLMAMNIISKEKKEIRWIGLPTNSAQECQNLEIEKQRRIERIKQKRAQLQELLLQQIAFKNLVQRNQQNEQQNQGPPALNSTIQLPFLIVNTSKRTVIDCSISSDKFEYLFNFDNTFEIHDDSEVLKRMGMSFGLEAGKCSAEDLRTAKSLVPKALEGYITDMSTGFSWMNQGLFSSSTQATSHIDIAGGTSVSKSSENPGLCLDAEVALATGQLLAPSSQQSSSAASRYSESRGETPCSFNDEDEEDEDEDSSSPE
;
A
#
# COMPACT_ATOMS: atom_id res chain seq x y z
N MET A 1 18.18 -60.04 3.72
CA MET A 1 19.38 -60.75 4.20
C MET A 1 20.49 -59.73 4.36
N ASP A 2 20.35 -58.77 5.27
CA ASP A 2 20.67 -58.93 6.70
C ASP A 2 22.15 -59.18 6.93
N ARG A 3 22.84 -58.16 7.46
CA ARG A 3 23.64 -58.30 8.68
C ARG A 3 23.98 -56.94 9.27
N LYS A 4 23.09 -56.50 10.17
CA LYS A 4 23.39 -55.72 11.38
C LYS A 4 24.75 -56.13 11.97
N ARG A 5 25.57 -55.15 12.36
CA ARG A 5 26.64 -55.36 13.34
C ARG A 5 26.42 -54.41 14.52
N THR A 6 25.65 -54.91 15.47
CA THR A 6 25.53 -54.42 16.84
C THR A 6 26.89 -54.56 17.53
N ARG A 7 27.37 -53.52 18.22
CA ARG A 7 28.39 -53.67 19.26
C ARG A 7 28.00 -52.80 20.44
N GLU A 8 27.42 -53.48 21.41
CA GLU A 8 27.03 -52.98 22.72
C GLU A 8 28.20 -53.11 23.72
N PHE A 9 28.19 -52.21 24.71
CA PHE A 9 28.80 -52.27 26.05
C PHE A 9 30.33 -52.24 26.22
N ILE A 10 30.85 -51.09 26.68
CA ILE A 10 31.69 -51.01 27.89
C ILE A 10 31.13 -49.90 28.78
N GLU A 11 30.60 -50.35 29.91
CA GLU A 11 30.14 -49.61 31.07
C GLU A 11 31.36 -49.05 31.83
N SER A 12 31.38 -47.75 32.09
CA SER A 12 32.30 -47.13 33.06
C SER A 12 31.51 -46.15 33.90
N ASP A 13 30.97 -46.72 34.96
CA ASP A 13 30.33 -46.08 36.09
C ASP A 13 31.32 -45.11 36.77
N TYR A 14 31.05 -43.81 36.78
CA TYR A 14 31.64 -42.88 37.75
C TYR A 14 30.69 -41.71 38.03
N SER A 15 29.78 -42.00 38.96
CA SER A 15 29.27 -41.12 40.02
C SER A 15 28.83 -39.69 39.68
N GLU A 16 27.50 -39.57 39.63
CA GLU A 16 26.71 -38.39 39.93
C GLU A 16 27.17 -37.70 41.24
N SER A 17 28.01 -36.67 41.11
CA SER A 17 28.32 -35.75 42.21
C SER A 17 27.51 -34.47 42.10
N LYS A 18 26.48 -34.44 42.96
CA LYS A 18 25.63 -33.33 43.38
C LYS A 18 26.24 -31.91 43.26
N ARG A 19 25.40 -31.04 42.68
CA ARG A 19 25.10 -29.64 43.06
C ARG A 19 26.27 -28.63 43.10
N SER A 20 26.26 -27.70 42.14
CA SER A 20 26.64 -26.30 42.44
C SER A 20 25.79 -25.28 41.69
N LYS A 21 24.94 -24.59 42.45
CA LYS A 21 24.38 -23.23 42.28
C LYS A 21 24.04 -22.75 40.86
N LYS A 22 22.77 -22.92 40.47
CA LYS A 22 22.05 -22.01 39.57
C LYS A 22 21.75 -20.71 40.34
N GLY A 23 22.75 -19.83 40.45
CA GLY A 23 22.60 -18.49 41.06
C GLY A 23 22.81 -17.41 40.00
N ASP A 24 21.83 -16.52 39.85
CA ASP A 24 21.95 -15.11 39.46
C ASP A 24 23.06 -14.69 38.48
N LYS A 25 23.16 -15.37 37.31
CA LYS A 25 24.03 -14.94 36.20
C LYS A 25 23.38 -13.92 35.27
N ASN A 26 22.23 -13.35 35.64
CA ASN A 26 21.41 -12.52 34.76
C ASN A 26 22.02 -11.14 34.40
N GLY A 27 23.15 -10.74 35.00
CA GLY A 27 23.76 -9.41 34.79
C GLY A 27 25.25 -9.37 34.41
N LYS A 28 25.96 -10.51 34.33
CA LYS A 28 27.43 -10.53 34.12
C LYS A 28 27.89 -11.09 32.76
N GLY A 29 26.96 -11.37 31.84
CA GLY A 29 27.27 -11.94 30.53
C GLY A 29 27.68 -10.90 29.47
N LEU A 30 28.29 -11.35 28.37
CA LEU A 30 28.67 -10.47 27.25
C LEU A 30 27.46 -9.70 26.68
N ARG A 31 26.27 -10.30 26.65
CA ARG A 31 25.03 -9.62 26.24
C ARG A 31 24.73 -8.39 27.10
N HIS A 32 24.91 -8.49 28.41
CA HIS A 32 24.67 -7.38 29.34
C HIS A 32 25.70 -6.26 29.14
N PHE A 33 26.99 -6.63 29.05
CA PHE A 33 28.05 -5.65 28.79
C PHE A 33 27.93 -5.00 27.41
N SER A 34 27.52 -5.75 26.37
CA SER A 34 27.32 -5.20 25.03
C SER A 34 26.17 -4.19 25.00
N MET A 35 25.08 -4.48 25.71
CA MET A 35 23.96 -3.55 25.89
C MET A 35 24.41 -2.29 26.61
N LYS A 36 25.13 -2.41 27.73
CA LYS A 36 25.62 -1.28 28.51
C LYS A 36 26.66 -0.43 27.77
N VAL A 37 27.56 -1.05 27.02
CA VAL A 37 28.52 -0.35 26.14
C VAL A 37 27.77 0.43 25.05
N CYS A 38 26.78 -0.18 24.41
CA CYS A 38 25.96 0.48 23.39
C CYS A 38 25.22 1.71 23.95
N GLU A 39 24.51 1.55 25.07
CA GLU A 39 23.82 2.65 25.79
C GLU A 39 24.79 3.80 26.15
N LYS A 40 25.99 3.46 26.61
CA LYS A 40 26.96 4.44 27.08
C LYS A 40 27.56 5.25 25.93
N VAL A 41 27.93 4.60 24.84
CA VAL A 41 28.45 5.27 23.64
C VAL A 41 27.35 6.12 22.99
N GLN A 42 26.10 5.62 22.93
CA GLN A 42 24.95 6.38 22.43
C GLN A 42 24.69 7.66 23.25
N ARG A 43 24.69 7.56 24.59
CA ARG A 43 24.41 8.70 25.47
C ARG A 43 25.48 9.78 25.39
N LYS A 44 26.75 9.38 25.31
CA LYS A 44 27.88 10.32 25.27
C LYS A 44 28.11 10.90 23.88
N GLY A 45 27.68 10.22 22.81
CA GLY A 45 27.91 10.60 21.43
C GLY A 45 29.36 10.41 20.99
N THR A 46 30.32 10.97 21.74
CA THR A 46 31.77 10.77 21.56
C THR A 46 32.40 10.40 22.90
N THR A 47 33.21 9.34 22.94
CA THR A 47 33.82 8.80 24.16
C THR A 47 35.15 8.07 23.86
N SER A 48 35.77 7.45 24.86
CA SER A 48 36.97 6.63 24.71
C SER A 48 36.83 5.26 25.38
N TYR A 49 37.68 4.31 24.99
CA TYR A 49 37.67 2.96 25.58
C TYR A 49 37.81 3.01 27.12
N ASN A 50 38.77 3.79 27.63
CA ASN A 50 39.03 3.85 29.07
C ASN A 50 37.85 4.45 29.80
N GLU A 51 37.26 5.52 29.28
CA GLU A 51 36.07 6.15 29.86
C GLU A 51 34.88 5.19 29.96
N VAL A 52 34.57 4.47 28.87
CA VAL A 52 33.50 3.45 28.88
C VAL A 52 33.82 2.31 29.84
N ALA A 53 35.06 1.82 29.85
CA ALA A 53 35.45 0.71 30.71
C ALA A 53 35.45 1.07 32.20
N ASP A 54 35.97 2.25 32.55
CA ASP A 54 36.11 2.70 33.93
C ASP A 54 34.73 3.05 34.53
N GLU A 55 33.83 3.64 33.75
CA GLU A 55 32.44 3.88 34.19
C GLU A 55 31.68 2.57 34.42
N LEU A 56 31.81 1.59 33.53
CA LEU A 56 31.14 0.30 33.70
C LEU A 56 31.71 -0.50 34.88
N VAL A 57 33.01 -0.41 35.13
CA VAL A 57 33.63 -0.99 36.33
C VAL A 57 33.08 -0.30 37.57
N SER A 58 33.05 1.04 37.61
CA SER A 58 32.53 1.79 38.75
C SER A 58 31.05 1.51 39.04
N GLU A 59 30.21 1.42 38.01
CA GLU A 59 28.77 1.11 38.17
C GLU A 59 28.59 -0.30 38.73
N PHE A 60 29.39 -1.27 38.28
CA PHE A 60 29.26 -2.65 38.67
C PHE A 60 29.85 -2.94 40.06
N THR A 61 30.91 -2.24 40.46
CA THR A 61 31.49 -2.30 41.82
C THR A 61 30.62 -1.60 42.85
N ASN A 62 29.92 -0.52 42.48
CA ASN A 62 29.06 0.22 43.41
C ASN A 62 27.69 -0.46 43.61
N SER A 63 27.23 -1.25 42.63
CA SER A 63 25.95 -1.96 42.69
C SER A 63 26.00 -3.26 43.51
N ASN A 64 27.20 -3.80 43.76
CA ASN A 64 27.40 -5.03 44.53
C ASN A 64 28.35 -4.75 45.71
N SER A 65 27.82 -4.71 46.92
CA SER A 65 28.57 -4.61 48.18
C SER A 65 29.41 -5.88 48.44
N HIS A 66 30.38 -6.20 47.58
CA HIS A 66 31.16 -7.45 47.60
C HIS A 66 32.64 -7.21 47.96
N LEU A 67 33.24 -8.26 48.55
CA LEU A 67 34.59 -8.28 49.13
C LEU A 67 35.68 -7.77 48.14
N ALA A 68 36.63 -7.01 48.67
CA ALA A 68 37.65 -6.27 47.90
C ALA A 68 38.48 -7.12 46.90
N ALA A 69 38.60 -8.44 47.11
CA ALA A 69 39.37 -9.33 46.24
C ALA A 69 38.68 -9.67 44.91
N ASP A 70 37.34 -9.67 44.84
CA ASP A 70 36.57 -9.96 43.62
C ASP A 70 36.56 -8.76 42.65
N SER A 71 36.80 -7.55 43.17
CA SER A 71 36.75 -6.30 42.39
C SER A 71 37.82 -6.24 41.29
N ALA A 72 39.03 -6.74 41.56
CA ALA A 72 40.14 -6.76 40.61
C ALA A 72 39.92 -7.76 39.47
N TYR A 73 39.28 -8.90 39.76
CA TYR A 73 38.93 -9.91 38.76
C TYR A 73 37.79 -9.41 37.86
N ASP A 74 36.74 -8.85 38.48
CA ASP A 74 35.61 -8.28 37.77
C ASP A 74 36.06 -7.10 36.88
N GLN A 75 37.01 -6.27 37.33
CA GLN A 75 37.58 -5.19 36.50
C GLN A 75 38.27 -5.72 35.23
N LYS A 76 39.12 -6.75 35.35
CA LYS A 76 39.79 -7.36 34.17
C LYS A 76 38.78 -8.00 33.23
N ASN A 77 37.75 -8.64 33.78
CA ASN A 77 36.69 -9.26 33.00
C ASN A 77 35.88 -8.23 32.21
N ILE A 78 35.40 -7.17 32.88
CA ILE A 78 34.63 -6.08 32.26
C ILE A 78 35.45 -5.43 31.14
N ARG A 79 36.72 -5.08 31.41
CA ARG A 79 37.62 -4.50 30.39
C ARG A 79 37.74 -5.37 29.15
N ARG A 80 37.87 -6.70 29.31
CA ARG A 80 37.93 -7.64 28.18
C ARG A 80 36.62 -7.67 27.40
N ARG A 81 35.47 -7.66 28.09
CA ARG A 81 34.13 -7.68 27.47
C ARG A 81 33.80 -6.38 26.74
N VAL A 82 34.26 -5.23 27.23
CA VAL A 82 34.11 -3.95 26.54
C VAL A 82 34.79 -3.97 25.17
N TYR A 83 35.99 -4.57 25.06
CA TYR A 83 36.65 -4.74 23.76
C TYR A 83 35.85 -5.64 22.81
N ASP A 84 35.32 -6.77 23.31
CA ASP A 84 34.47 -7.66 22.49
C ASP A 84 33.26 -6.90 21.93
N ALA A 85 32.56 -6.15 22.80
CA ALA A 85 31.39 -5.38 22.42
C ALA A 85 31.71 -4.27 21.39
N LEU A 86 32.76 -3.48 21.64
CA LEU A 86 33.14 -2.39 20.75
C LEU A 86 33.57 -2.90 19.36
N ASN A 87 34.28 -4.03 19.29
CA ASN A 87 34.70 -4.59 18.00
C ASN A 87 33.51 -5.04 17.16
N VAL A 88 32.50 -5.65 17.78
CA VAL A 88 31.26 -6.04 17.07
C VAL A 88 30.44 -4.82 16.68
N LEU A 89 30.26 -3.85 17.57
CA LEU A 89 29.54 -2.61 17.26
C LEU A 89 30.20 -1.82 16.12
N MET A 90 31.53 -1.84 16.05
CA MET A 90 32.28 -1.23 14.95
C MET A 90 32.10 -1.99 13.64
N ALA A 91 32.16 -3.33 13.68
CA ALA A 91 31.92 -4.17 12.51
C ALA A 91 30.50 -4.03 11.95
N MET A 92 29.51 -3.77 12.81
CA MET A 92 28.12 -3.49 12.44
C MET A 92 27.88 -2.02 12.03
N ASN A 93 28.94 -1.21 11.93
CA ASN A 93 28.88 0.22 11.62
C ASN A 93 27.97 1.03 12.56
N ILE A 94 27.83 0.57 13.82
CA ILE A 94 27.03 1.25 14.86
C ILE A 94 27.85 2.38 15.51
N ILE A 95 29.16 2.17 15.59
CA ILE A 95 30.12 3.11 16.16
C ILE A 95 31.33 3.22 15.23
N SER A 96 31.99 4.39 15.22
CA SER A 96 33.28 4.60 14.58
C SER A 96 34.36 4.66 15.65
N LYS A 97 35.55 4.12 15.36
CA LYS A 97 36.72 4.26 16.25
C LYS A 97 37.88 4.87 15.47
N GLU A 98 38.29 6.07 15.88
CA GLU A 98 39.43 6.79 15.33
C GLU A 98 40.49 6.95 16.42
N LYS A 99 41.56 6.16 16.34
CA LYS A 99 42.62 6.09 17.38
C LYS A 99 42.02 5.80 18.77
N LYS A 100 41.93 6.82 19.63
CA LYS A 100 41.41 6.73 21.00
C LYS A 100 39.95 7.21 21.13
N GLU A 101 39.41 7.83 20.09
CA GLU A 101 38.08 8.39 20.04
C GLU A 101 37.10 7.37 19.47
N ILE A 102 35.94 7.24 20.12
CA ILE A 102 34.83 6.38 19.72
C ILE A 102 33.61 7.27 19.53
N ARG A 103 33.07 7.31 18.33
CA ARG A 103 31.87 8.10 17.97
C ARG A 103 30.67 7.19 17.73
N TRP A 104 29.52 7.58 18.24
CA TRP A 104 28.23 6.96 17.92
C TRP A 104 27.83 7.32 16.48
N ILE A 105 27.61 6.31 15.64
CA ILE A 105 27.09 6.49 14.27
C ILE A 105 25.56 6.34 14.29
N GLY A 106 25.06 5.31 14.98
CA GLY A 106 23.64 4.94 15.00
C GLY A 106 23.45 3.46 14.69
N LEU A 107 22.34 2.87 15.11
CA LEU A 107 22.02 1.50 14.69
C LEU A 107 21.85 1.50 13.16
N PRO A 108 22.41 0.52 12.40
CA PRO A 108 22.24 0.45 10.95
C PRO A 108 20.74 0.49 10.64
N THR A 109 20.28 1.65 10.19
CA THR A 109 18.87 1.98 10.08
C THR A 109 18.35 1.38 8.79
N ASN A 110 17.85 0.16 8.89
CA ASN A 110 16.91 -0.41 7.91
C ASN A 110 15.77 0.60 7.62
N SER A 111 15.35 1.39 8.62
CA SER A 111 14.22 2.32 8.50
C SER A 111 14.38 3.43 7.45
N ALA A 112 15.58 3.97 7.21
CA ALA A 112 15.74 5.04 6.22
C ALA A 112 15.68 4.50 4.78
N GLN A 113 16.35 3.36 4.54
CA GLN A 113 16.28 2.65 3.26
C GLN A 113 14.87 2.07 3.01
N GLU A 114 14.23 1.54 4.06
CA GLU A 114 12.85 1.05 4.02
C GLU A 114 11.87 2.19 3.72
N CYS A 115 12.06 3.38 4.32
CA CYS A 115 11.26 4.56 4.00
C CYS A 115 11.38 4.95 2.52
N GLN A 116 12.60 4.96 1.97
CA GLN A 116 12.81 5.22 0.54
C GLN A 116 12.13 4.17 -0.35
N ASN A 117 12.28 2.89 -0.01
CA ASN A 117 11.63 1.79 -0.74
C ASN A 117 10.09 1.90 -0.69
N LEU A 118 9.53 2.27 0.47
CA LEU A 118 8.10 2.50 0.64
C LEU A 118 7.60 3.69 -0.18
N GLU A 119 8.38 4.76 -0.30
CA GLU A 119 8.01 5.92 -1.12
C GLU A 119 8.00 5.55 -2.61
N ILE A 120 8.97 4.75 -3.08
CA ILE A 120 8.99 4.23 -4.45
C ILE A 120 7.77 3.33 -4.72
N GLU A 121 7.45 2.43 -3.79
CA GLU A 121 6.29 1.55 -3.93
C GLU A 121 4.97 2.32 -3.88
N LYS A 122 4.87 3.34 -3.01
CA LYS A 122 3.73 4.27 -2.98
C LYS A 122 3.57 4.95 -4.34
N GLN A 123 4.64 5.47 -4.93
CA GLN A 123 4.58 6.11 -6.25
C GLN A 123 4.11 5.14 -7.34
N ARG A 124 4.61 3.90 -7.31
CA ARG A 124 4.17 2.84 -8.23
C ARG A 124 2.68 2.52 -8.06
N ARG A 125 2.19 2.45 -6.81
CA ARG A 125 0.77 2.21 -6.53
C ARG A 125 -0.11 3.37 -6.99
N ILE A 126 0.34 4.62 -6.81
CA ILE A 126 -0.39 5.81 -7.28
C ILE A 126 -0.57 5.75 -8.80
N GLU A 127 0.49 5.44 -9.56
CA GLU A 127 0.38 5.35 -11.02
C GLU A 127 -0.54 4.20 -11.45
N ARG A 128 -0.45 3.04 -10.79
CA ARG A 128 -1.36 1.92 -11.06
C ARG A 128 -2.81 2.26 -10.75
N ILE A 129 -3.08 2.98 -9.67
CA ILE A 129 -4.42 3.45 -9.30
C ILE A 129 -4.94 4.43 -10.37
N LYS A 130 -4.09 5.33 -10.86
CA LYS A 130 -4.43 6.27 -11.94
C LYS A 130 -4.84 5.54 -13.22
N GLN A 131 -4.06 4.55 -13.65
CA GLN A 131 -4.37 3.73 -14.83
C GLN A 131 -5.68 2.95 -14.66
N LYS A 132 -5.86 2.26 -13.53
CA LYS A 132 -7.10 1.51 -13.25
C LYS A 132 -8.33 2.42 -13.18
N ARG A 133 -8.17 3.64 -12.68
CA ARG A 133 -9.25 4.64 -12.68
C ARG A 133 -9.63 5.08 -14.08
N ALA A 134 -8.65 5.34 -14.95
CA ALA A 134 -8.92 5.67 -16.36
C ALA A 134 -9.63 4.52 -17.08
N GLN A 135 -9.18 3.28 -16.86
CA GLN A 135 -9.84 2.08 -17.41
C GLN A 135 -11.28 1.94 -16.89
N LEU A 136 -11.52 2.16 -15.59
CA LEU A 136 -12.86 2.12 -15.03
C LEU A 136 -13.78 3.19 -15.64
N GLN A 137 -13.27 4.41 -15.86
CA GLN A 137 -14.03 5.48 -16.50
C GLN A 137 -14.43 5.10 -17.93
N GLU A 138 -13.50 4.53 -18.70
CA GLU A 138 -13.78 4.06 -20.06
C GLU A 138 -14.86 2.95 -20.07
N LEU A 139 -14.77 1.97 -19.16
CA LEU A 139 -15.78 0.92 -19.02
C LEU A 139 -17.15 1.48 -18.64
N LEU A 140 -17.19 2.49 -17.77
CA LEU A 140 -18.44 3.17 -17.40
C LEU A 140 -19.05 3.92 -18.58
N LEU A 141 -18.24 4.62 -19.38
CA LEU A 141 -18.70 5.27 -20.61
C LEU A 141 -19.29 4.25 -21.58
N GLN A 142 -18.60 3.13 -21.80
CA GLN A 142 -19.07 2.05 -22.67
C GLN A 142 -20.39 1.47 -22.17
N GLN A 143 -20.52 1.20 -20.86
CA GLN A 143 -21.75 0.69 -20.27
C GLN A 143 -22.93 1.66 -20.44
N ILE A 144 -22.71 2.95 -20.18
CA ILE A 144 -23.72 3.99 -20.35
C ILE A 144 -24.12 4.07 -21.82
N ALA A 145 -23.16 4.17 -22.72
CA ALA A 145 -23.39 4.30 -24.14
C ALA A 145 -24.17 3.10 -24.71
N PHE A 146 -23.77 1.88 -24.33
CA PHE A 146 -24.44 0.67 -24.77
C PHE A 146 -25.89 0.59 -24.27
N LYS A 147 -26.12 0.79 -22.96
CA LYS A 147 -27.47 0.76 -22.41
C LYS A 147 -28.37 1.86 -22.97
N ASN A 148 -27.81 3.05 -23.15
CA ASN A 148 -28.53 4.17 -23.75
C ASN A 148 -28.92 3.88 -25.21
N LEU A 149 -28.00 3.31 -26.00
CA LEU A 149 -28.29 2.88 -27.37
C LEU A 149 -29.42 1.85 -27.41
N VAL A 150 -29.38 0.84 -26.54
CA VAL A 150 -30.43 -0.19 -26.45
C VAL A 150 -31.77 0.43 -26.08
N GLN A 151 -31.82 1.30 -25.07
CA GLN A 151 -33.06 1.98 -24.66
C GLN A 151 -33.64 2.84 -25.78
N ARG A 152 -32.80 3.63 -26.46
CA ARG A 152 -33.22 4.47 -27.58
C ARG A 152 -33.76 3.64 -28.74
N ASN A 153 -33.07 2.54 -29.09
CA ASN A 153 -33.51 1.66 -30.17
C ASN A 153 -34.82 0.97 -29.82
N GLN A 154 -34.96 0.47 -28.58
CA GLN A 154 -36.20 -0.15 -28.10
C GLN A 154 -37.38 0.83 -28.16
N GLN A 155 -37.17 2.09 -27.78
CA GLN A 155 -38.20 3.13 -27.88
C GLN A 155 -38.58 3.42 -29.34
N ASN A 156 -37.60 3.47 -30.25
CA ASN A 156 -37.85 3.67 -31.68
C ASN A 156 -38.60 2.49 -32.31
N GLU A 157 -38.33 1.25 -31.92
CA GLU A 157 -39.05 0.07 -32.39
C GLU A 157 -40.51 0.07 -31.92
N GLN A 158 -40.76 0.49 -30.68
CA GLN A 158 -42.12 0.65 -30.14
C GLN A 158 -42.91 1.73 -30.89
N GLN A 159 -42.27 2.86 -31.23
CA GLN A 159 -42.92 3.95 -31.98
C GLN A 159 -43.17 3.58 -33.44
N ASN A 160 -42.22 2.91 -34.09
CA ASN A 160 -42.29 2.55 -35.51
C ASN A 160 -42.95 1.18 -35.77
N GLN A 161 -43.53 0.56 -34.75
CA GLN A 161 -44.26 -0.72 -34.81
C GLN A 161 -43.45 -1.88 -35.40
N GLY A 162 -42.16 -1.96 -35.07
CA GLY A 162 -41.33 -3.09 -35.44
C GLY A 162 -39.85 -2.76 -35.59
N PRO A 163 -39.01 -3.79 -35.76
CA PRO A 163 -37.60 -3.62 -36.01
C PRO A 163 -37.34 -2.98 -37.40
N PRO A 164 -36.28 -2.17 -37.52
CA PRO A 164 -35.86 -1.62 -38.81
C PRO A 164 -35.43 -2.73 -39.80
N ALA A 165 -35.38 -2.39 -41.08
CA ALA A 165 -34.93 -3.32 -42.11
C ALA A 165 -33.46 -3.74 -41.90
N LEU A 166 -33.14 -4.99 -42.20
CA LEU A 166 -31.81 -5.56 -41.95
C LEU A 166 -30.69 -4.81 -42.68
N ASN A 167 -30.98 -4.29 -43.87
CA ASN A 167 -30.02 -3.52 -44.68
C ASN A 167 -29.82 -2.07 -44.22
N SER A 168 -30.61 -1.59 -43.25
CA SER A 168 -30.48 -0.24 -42.69
C SER A 168 -29.87 -0.22 -41.29
N THR A 169 -29.34 -1.35 -40.81
CA THR A 169 -28.73 -1.46 -39.48
C THR A 169 -27.38 -2.14 -39.54
N ILE A 170 -26.53 -1.76 -38.58
CA ILE A 170 -25.22 -2.38 -38.36
C ILE A 170 -25.23 -2.83 -36.89
N GLN A 171 -24.98 -4.11 -36.67
CA GLN A 171 -24.92 -4.71 -35.33
C GLN A 171 -23.51 -4.57 -34.75
N LEU A 172 -23.39 -4.44 -33.44
CA LEU A 172 -22.10 -4.49 -32.74
C LEU A 172 -21.62 -5.94 -32.61
N PRO A 173 -20.30 -6.21 -32.57
CA PRO A 173 -19.20 -5.26 -32.72
C PRO A 173 -18.90 -4.93 -34.19
N PHE A 174 -18.45 -3.71 -34.46
CA PHE A 174 -18.03 -3.29 -35.80
C PHE A 174 -16.90 -2.27 -35.77
N LEU A 175 -16.21 -2.13 -36.90
CA LEU A 175 -15.19 -1.12 -37.13
C LEU A 175 -15.62 -0.24 -38.30
N ILE A 176 -15.45 1.08 -38.18
CA ILE A 176 -15.70 2.03 -39.27
C ILE A 176 -14.38 2.54 -39.80
N VAL A 177 -14.19 2.41 -41.11
CA VAL A 177 -13.11 3.09 -41.84
C VAL A 177 -13.73 4.24 -42.61
N ASN A 178 -13.36 5.48 -42.27
CA ASN A 178 -13.81 6.68 -42.98
C ASN A 178 -12.67 7.28 -43.80
N THR A 179 -13.00 7.75 -45.00
CA THR A 179 -12.10 8.51 -45.85
C THR A 179 -12.89 9.56 -46.63
N SER A 180 -12.20 10.43 -47.36
CA SER A 180 -12.82 11.44 -48.21
C SER A 180 -13.68 10.78 -49.30
N LYS A 181 -14.81 11.42 -49.65
CA LYS A 181 -15.67 10.96 -50.76
C LYS A 181 -14.97 10.96 -52.13
N ARG A 182 -13.80 11.60 -52.22
CA ARG A 182 -12.98 11.68 -53.44
C ARG A 182 -11.88 10.61 -53.50
N THR A 183 -11.64 9.90 -52.39
CA THR A 183 -10.61 8.85 -52.30
C THR A 183 -11.00 7.68 -53.19
N VAL A 184 -10.05 7.22 -54.00
CA VAL A 184 -10.19 5.97 -54.75
C VAL A 184 -9.76 4.82 -53.85
N ILE A 185 -10.65 3.82 -53.72
CA ILE A 185 -10.44 2.64 -52.89
C ILE A 185 -10.40 1.43 -53.80
N ASP A 186 -9.28 0.73 -53.80
CA ASP A 186 -9.14 -0.58 -54.42
C ASP A 186 -9.18 -1.66 -53.34
N CYS A 187 -10.02 -2.69 -53.55
CA CYS A 187 -10.31 -3.72 -52.56
C CYS A 187 -10.11 -5.09 -53.18
N SER A 188 -9.17 -5.85 -52.61
CA SER A 188 -8.93 -7.24 -52.95
C SER A 188 -9.40 -8.13 -51.80
N ILE A 189 -10.27 -9.08 -52.11
CA ILE A 189 -10.88 -9.99 -51.13
C ILE A 189 -10.48 -11.41 -51.51
N SER A 190 -9.91 -12.13 -50.55
CA SER A 190 -9.66 -13.57 -50.63
C SER A 190 -10.95 -14.36 -50.91
N SER A 191 -10.84 -15.53 -51.54
CA SER A 191 -12.02 -16.35 -51.87
C SER A 191 -12.79 -16.83 -50.64
N ASP A 192 -12.08 -17.02 -49.53
CA ASP A 192 -12.62 -17.48 -48.24
C ASP A 192 -13.11 -16.33 -47.35
N LYS A 193 -12.83 -15.07 -47.74
CA LYS A 193 -13.20 -13.85 -47.03
C LYS A 193 -12.56 -13.73 -45.64
N PHE A 194 -11.41 -14.36 -45.41
CA PHE A 194 -10.64 -14.16 -44.18
C PHE A 194 -9.63 -13.02 -44.31
N GLU A 195 -9.17 -12.74 -45.53
CA GLU A 195 -8.22 -11.68 -45.83
C GLU A 195 -8.83 -10.62 -46.75
N TYR A 196 -8.68 -9.36 -46.34
CA TYR A 196 -9.09 -8.17 -47.10
C TYR A 196 -7.90 -7.21 -47.19
N LEU A 197 -7.59 -6.77 -48.41
CA LEU A 197 -6.59 -5.75 -48.68
C LEU A 197 -7.28 -4.53 -49.28
N PHE A 198 -7.18 -3.40 -48.58
CA PHE A 198 -7.70 -2.11 -49.04
C PHE A 198 -6.54 -1.17 -49.35
N ASN A 199 -6.48 -0.70 -50.59
CA ASN A 199 -5.55 0.33 -51.04
C ASN A 199 -6.31 1.66 -51.15
N PHE A 200 -5.88 2.66 -50.39
CA PHE A 200 -6.43 4.00 -50.43
C PHE A 200 -5.41 4.94 -51.07
N ASP A 201 -5.86 5.77 -52.02
CA ASP A 201 -5.01 6.82 -52.61
C ASP A 201 -4.86 8.07 -51.73
N ASN A 202 -5.51 8.08 -50.56
CA ASN A 202 -5.51 9.17 -49.60
C ASN A 202 -5.63 8.66 -48.15
N THR A 203 -5.52 9.56 -47.18
CA THR A 203 -5.65 9.25 -45.76
C THR A 203 -7.04 8.72 -45.42
N PHE A 204 -7.09 7.79 -44.47
CA PHE A 204 -8.31 7.27 -43.86
C PHE A 204 -8.14 7.27 -42.34
N GLU A 205 -9.25 7.18 -41.61
CA GLU A 205 -9.25 6.98 -40.17
C GLU A 205 -10.06 5.72 -39.84
N ILE A 206 -9.76 5.15 -38.68
CA ILE A 206 -10.42 3.94 -38.18
C ILE A 206 -11.04 4.29 -36.83
N HIS A 207 -12.33 4.01 -36.67
CA HIS A 207 -13.07 4.21 -35.42
C HIS A 207 -13.74 2.91 -35.01
N ASP A 208 -13.53 2.52 -33.75
CA ASP A 208 -14.21 1.38 -33.14
C ASP A 208 -15.66 1.76 -32.77
N ASP A 209 -16.49 0.75 -32.52
CA ASP A 209 -17.91 0.93 -32.18
C ASP A 209 -18.10 1.87 -30.97
N SER A 210 -17.25 1.74 -29.95
CA SER A 210 -17.26 2.55 -28.74
C SER A 210 -17.08 4.04 -29.02
N GLU A 211 -16.14 4.41 -29.89
CA GLU A 211 -15.90 5.79 -30.30
C GLU A 211 -17.05 6.34 -31.14
N VAL A 212 -17.63 5.51 -32.01
CA VAL A 212 -18.82 5.88 -32.79
C VAL A 212 -20.01 6.17 -31.85
N LEU A 213 -20.22 5.33 -30.85
CA LEU A 213 -21.27 5.52 -29.84
C LEU A 213 -21.07 6.82 -29.04
N LYS A 214 -19.83 7.16 -28.66
CA LYS A 214 -19.51 8.44 -28.00
C LYS A 214 -19.87 9.63 -28.89
N ARG A 215 -19.45 9.61 -30.16
CA ARG A 215 -19.75 10.69 -31.14
C ARG A 215 -21.24 10.81 -31.45
N MET A 216 -22.00 9.72 -31.35
CA MET A 216 -23.46 9.74 -31.43
C MET A 216 -24.13 10.35 -30.20
N GLY A 217 -23.37 10.74 -29.18
CA GLY A 217 -23.86 11.30 -27.93
C GLY A 217 -24.42 10.26 -26.97
N MET A 218 -24.16 8.96 -27.18
CA MET A 218 -24.71 7.90 -26.33
C MET A 218 -24.09 7.92 -24.92
N SER A 219 -22.90 8.50 -24.75
CA SER A 219 -22.21 8.72 -23.47
C SER A 219 -22.58 10.05 -22.78
N PHE A 220 -23.57 10.79 -23.28
CA PHE A 220 -24.05 12.04 -22.69
C PHE A 220 -22.98 13.15 -22.51
N GLY A 221 -21.92 13.13 -23.32
CA GLY A 221 -20.84 14.12 -23.22
C GLY A 221 -19.97 13.98 -21.97
N LEU A 222 -20.10 12.86 -21.23
CA LEU A 222 -19.32 12.59 -20.01
C LEU A 222 -17.82 12.47 -20.30
N GLU A 223 -17.44 12.03 -21.49
CA GLU A 223 -16.05 11.95 -21.93
C GLU A 223 -15.35 13.31 -22.02
N ALA A 224 -16.12 14.38 -22.28
CA ALA A 224 -15.61 15.74 -22.38
C ALA A 224 -15.94 16.61 -21.15
N GLY A 225 -16.58 16.04 -20.12
CA GLY A 225 -17.11 16.80 -18.97
C GLY A 225 -18.23 17.77 -19.34
N LYS A 226 -18.92 17.54 -20.47
CA LYS A 226 -19.99 18.41 -21.01
C LYS A 226 -21.35 17.73 -20.88
N CYS A 227 -21.70 17.30 -19.67
CA CYS A 227 -22.95 16.60 -19.40
C CYS A 227 -24.01 17.55 -18.83
N SER A 228 -25.23 17.52 -19.36
CA SER A 228 -26.35 18.30 -18.80
C SER A 228 -26.86 17.68 -17.49
N ALA A 229 -27.59 18.46 -16.67
CA ALA A 229 -28.11 17.95 -15.40
C ALA A 229 -29.16 16.83 -15.58
N GLU A 230 -29.89 16.83 -16.69
CA GLU A 230 -30.86 15.78 -17.02
C GLU A 230 -30.15 14.52 -17.50
N ASP A 231 -29.18 14.68 -18.40
CA ASP A 231 -28.37 13.58 -18.92
C ASP A 231 -27.55 12.91 -17.81
N LEU A 232 -27.03 13.68 -16.86
CA LEU A 232 -26.31 13.16 -15.70
C LEU A 232 -27.20 12.26 -14.84
N ARG A 233 -28.48 12.61 -14.68
CA ARG A 233 -29.45 11.80 -13.94
C ARG A 233 -29.73 10.49 -14.65
N THR A 234 -29.87 10.54 -15.98
CA THR A 234 -30.04 9.35 -16.81
C THR A 234 -28.79 8.47 -16.77
N ALA A 235 -27.59 9.04 -16.94
CA ALA A 235 -26.33 8.31 -16.84
C ALA A 235 -26.19 7.56 -15.51
N LYS A 236 -26.57 8.20 -14.39
CA LYS A 236 -26.56 7.57 -13.06
C LYS A 236 -27.53 6.38 -12.97
N SER A 237 -28.69 6.44 -13.60
CA SER A 237 -29.66 5.32 -13.56
C SER A 237 -29.22 4.12 -14.40
N LEU A 238 -28.28 4.30 -15.34
CA LEU A 238 -27.74 3.24 -16.19
C LEU A 238 -26.60 2.43 -15.53
N VAL A 239 -26.04 2.94 -14.43
CA VAL A 239 -24.95 2.32 -13.68
C VAL A 239 -25.40 1.83 -12.29
N PRO A 240 -24.71 0.85 -11.69
CA PRO A 240 -24.96 0.47 -10.30
C PRO A 240 -24.73 1.64 -9.33
N LYS A 241 -25.52 1.70 -8.25
CA LYS A 241 -25.46 2.77 -7.22
C LYS A 241 -24.05 3.03 -6.67
N ALA A 242 -23.26 1.97 -6.51
CA ALA A 242 -21.88 2.07 -6.01
C ALA A 242 -20.94 2.87 -6.94
N LEU A 243 -21.31 3.03 -8.22
CA LEU A 243 -20.50 3.67 -9.25
C LEU A 243 -21.00 5.08 -9.62
N GLU A 244 -22.12 5.55 -9.05
CA GLU A 244 -22.67 6.88 -9.32
C GLU A 244 -21.73 8.03 -8.93
N GLY A 245 -20.87 7.81 -7.93
CA GLY A 245 -19.83 8.76 -7.53
C GLY A 245 -18.88 9.07 -8.69
N TYR A 246 -18.41 8.04 -9.38
CA TYR A 246 -17.50 8.20 -10.53
C TYR A 246 -18.14 8.98 -11.68
N ILE A 247 -19.43 8.80 -11.92
CA ILE A 247 -20.15 9.57 -12.97
C ILE A 247 -20.24 11.05 -12.61
N THR A 248 -20.44 11.35 -11.32
CA THR A 248 -20.44 12.74 -10.83
C THR A 248 -19.06 13.37 -11.01
N ASP A 249 -18.00 12.63 -10.68
CA ASP A 249 -16.61 13.08 -10.86
C ASP A 249 -16.30 13.35 -12.34
N MET A 250 -16.74 12.47 -13.24
CA MET A 250 -16.56 12.63 -14.69
C MET A 250 -17.31 13.87 -15.22
N SER A 251 -18.52 14.14 -14.74
CA SER A 251 -19.32 15.29 -15.19
C SER A 251 -18.75 16.66 -14.80
N THR A 252 -17.95 16.73 -13.74
CA THR A 252 -17.36 17.98 -13.24
C THR A 252 -15.96 18.26 -13.80
N GLY A 253 -15.43 17.36 -14.63
CA GLY A 253 -14.24 17.56 -15.46
C GLY A 253 -12.89 17.72 -14.74
N PHE A 254 -12.80 18.01 -13.43
CA PHE A 254 -11.51 18.47 -12.86
C PHE A 254 -11.25 18.25 -11.34
N SER A 255 -11.95 17.36 -10.63
CA SER A 255 -11.80 17.27 -9.16
C SER A 255 -10.78 16.24 -8.63
N TRP A 256 -10.30 15.30 -9.45
CA TRP A 256 -9.66 14.07 -8.93
C TRP A 256 -8.16 14.17 -8.64
N MET A 257 -7.45 15.16 -9.17
CA MET A 257 -6.00 15.31 -8.93
C MET A 257 -5.69 15.81 -7.51
N ASN A 258 -6.68 16.35 -6.79
CA ASN A 258 -6.51 16.89 -5.43
C ASN A 258 -7.04 15.98 -4.31
N GLN A 259 -7.78 14.91 -4.61
CA GLN A 259 -8.40 14.07 -3.56
C GLN A 259 -7.50 12.95 -3.01
N GLY A 260 -6.27 12.81 -3.53
CA GLY A 260 -5.31 11.81 -3.03
C GLY A 260 -4.50 12.22 -1.80
N LEU A 261 -4.64 13.46 -1.32
CA LEU A 261 -3.78 14.03 -0.26
C LEU A 261 -4.53 14.52 1.00
N PHE A 262 -5.86 14.55 1.00
CA PHE A 262 -6.63 14.94 2.18
C PHE A 262 -7.85 14.02 2.35
N SER A 263 -7.64 12.88 3.00
CA SER A 263 -8.73 12.11 3.59
C SER A 263 -8.19 11.29 4.76
N SER A 264 -7.94 11.99 5.86
CA SER A 264 -8.01 11.40 7.20
C SER A 264 -8.85 12.29 8.11
N SER A 265 -9.91 11.68 8.63
CA SER A 265 -10.69 12.05 9.81
C SER A 265 -11.87 13.03 9.67
N THR A 266 -13.02 12.40 9.51
CA THR A 266 -14.31 12.71 10.14
C THR A 266 -14.22 13.31 11.55
N GLN A 267 -15.06 14.30 11.83
CA GLN A 267 -16.07 14.16 12.89
C GLN A 267 -17.27 15.09 12.64
N ALA A 268 -18.45 14.47 12.60
CA ALA A 268 -19.73 15.12 12.69
C ALA A 268 -20.07 15.36 14.17
N THR A 269 -20.49 16.56 14.54
CA THR A 269 -21.31 16.80 15.73
C THR A 269 -22.37 17.84 15.44
N SER A 270 -23.59 17.45 15.80
CA SER A 270 -24.87 18.16 15.70
C SER A 270 -25.00 19.35 16.64
N HIS A 271 -25.56 20.44 16.10
CA HIS A 271 -26.55 21.41 16.64
C HIS A 271 -26.73 21.54 18.17
N ILE A 272 -26.58 22.77 18.70
CA ILE A 272 -27.46 23.41 19.70
C ILE A 272 -27.49 24.93 19.41
N ASP A 273 -28.68 25.49 19.36
CA ASP A 273 -29.01 26.91 19.17
C ASP A 273 -28.61 27.81 20.36
N ILE A 274 -28.40 29.11 20.11
CA ILE A 274 -28.97 30.24 20.87
C ILE A 274 -28.85 31.54 20.04
N ALA A 275 -29.95 32.28 19.99
CA ALA A 275 -30.16 33.51 19.25
C ALA A 275 -29.54 34.77 19.91
N GLY A 276 -29.25 35.78 19.08
CA GLY A 276 -29.39 37.19 19.45
C GLY A 276 -28.21 38.13 19.16
N GLY A 277 -28.44 39.13 18.29
CA GLY A 277 -27.98 40.52 18.55
C GLY A 277 -26.71 41.03 17.84
N THR A 278 -26.91 41.64 16.66
CA THR A 278 -26.35 42.90 16.12
C THR A 278 -25.02 43.49 16.66
N SER A 279 -24.02 43.68 15.77
CA SER A 279 -23.41 44.99 15.37
C SER A 279 -21.90 44.93 15.01
N VAL A 280 -21.62 45.40 13.78
CA VAL A 280 -20.50 46.21 13.24
C VAL A 280 -19.18 46.34 14.04
N SER A 281 -18.03 46.03 13.40
CA SER A 281 -16.88 46.97 13.17
C SER A 281 -15.61 46.29 12.59
N LYS A 282 -14.77 47.13 11.95
CA LYS A 282 -13.67 46.91 10.99
C LYS A 282 -12.26 46.62 11.60
N SER A 283 -11.33 46.25 10.68
CA SER A 283 -9.84 46.46 10.66
C SER A 283 -8.98 45.47 11.47
N SER A 284 -7.71 45.12 11.17
CA SER A 284 -6.68 45.44 10.17
C SER A 284 -5.61 44.32 10.20
N GLU A 285 -4.79 44.20 9.12
CA GLU A 285 -3.36 43.76 8.98
C GLU A 285 -2.67 43.01 10.16
N ASN A 286 -1.79 41.98 10.05
CA ASN A 286 -0.82 41.51 9.04
C ASN A 286 -0.28 40.09 9.46
N PRO A 287 0.57 39.41 8.66
CA PRO A 287 0.86 37.96 8.77
C PRO A 287 2.08 37.61 9.65
N GLY A 288 2.09 36.42 10.25
CA GLY A 288 3.22 35.91 11.04
C GLY A 288 3.19 34.40 11.23
N LEU A 289 4.25 33.76 10.73
CA LEU A 289 4.60 32.33 10.81
C LEU A 289 4.70 31.83 12.26
N CYS A 290 4.22 30.60 12.55
CA CYS A 290 4.79 29.78 13.61
C CYS A 290 4.52 28.28 13.38
N LEU A 291 5.55 27.48 13.68
CA LEU A 291 5.75 26.08 13.36
C LEU A 291 4.94 25.11 14.23
N ASP A 292 4.57 23.98 13.61
CA ASP A 292 3.94 22.80 14.23
C ASP A 292 4.82 22.16 15.31
N ALA A 293 4.23 21.92 16.48
CA ALA A 293 4.83 21.15 17.56
C ALA A 293 3.76 20.42 18.39
N GLU A 294 3.30 19.24 17.94
CA GLU A 294 2.56 18.31 18.81
C GLU A 294 2.92 16.84 18.53
N VAL A 295 3.88 16.32 19.31
CA VAL A 295 3.94 14.90 19.68
C VAL A 295 4.38 14.85 21.14
N ALA A 296 3.45 14.63 22.07
CA ALA A 296 3.59 13.68 23.19
C ALA A 296 2.54 13.91 24.31
N LEU A 297 2.15 12.80 24.93
CA LEU A 297 1.58 12.62 26.27
C LEU A 297 0.05 12.78 26.45
N ALA A 298 -0.61 11.64 26.69
CA ALA A 298 -1.50 11.50 27.84
C ALA A 298 -1.61 10.03 28.26
N THR A 299 -0.94 9.67 29.35
CA THR A 299 -1.26 8.53 30.22
C THR A 299 -1.70 9.12 31.56
N GLY A 300 -2.83 8.66 32.11
CA GLY A 300 -3.11 8.78 33.54
C GLY A 300 -4.50 9.34 33.91
N GLN A 301 -5.28 8.46 34.55
CA GLN A 301 -6.11 8.71 35.75
C GLN A 301 -7.30 9.71 35.63
N LEU A 302 -8.51 9.47 36.13
CA LEU A 302 -9.07 8.46 37.03
C LEU A 302 -10.59 8.79 37.22
N LEU A 303 -11.33 7.82 37.77
CA LEU A 303 -12.63 7.93 38.48
C LEU A 303 -13.94 7.69 37.71
N ALA A 304 -14.52 6.51 37.97
CA ALA A 304 -15.94 6.22 37.96
C ALA A 304 -16.65 6.84 39.19
N PRO A 305 -17.99 6.94 39.16
CA PRO A 305 -18.77 6.02 39.99
C PRO A 305 -20.06 5.43 39.33
N SER A 306 -20.36 4.20 39.76
CA SER A 306 -21.66 3.50 39.99
C SER A 306 -22.98 4.26 39.76
N SER A 307 -24.15 3.68 39.40
CA SER A 307 -24.66 2.30 39.27
C SER A 307 -26.16 2.35 38.84
N GLN A 308 -26.73 1.17 38.52
CA GLN A 308 -28.17 0.81 38.37
C GLN A 308 -28.80 0.95 36.97
N GLN A 309 -29.67 0.07 36.46
CA GLN A 309 -30.03 -1.36 36.64
C GLN A 309 -31.00 -1.68 35.47
N SER A 310 -31.00 -2.92 34.96
CA SER A 310 -32.10 -3.59 34.22
C SER A 310 -32.41 -3.09 32.78
N SER A 311 -32.80 -3.88 31.77
CA SER A 311 -33.08 -5.32 31.60
C SER A 311 -33.39 -5.59 30.11
N SER A 312 -33.12 -6.82 29.66
CA SER A 312 -33.82 -7.62 28.62
C SER A 312 -33.98 -7.10 27.17
N ALA A 313 -33.40 -7.83 26.20
CA ALA A 313 -34.13 -8.63 25.20
C ALA A 313 -33.13 -9.28 24.22
N ALA A 314 -33.11 -10.62 24.19
CA ALA A 314 -32.44 -11.40 23.15
C ALA A 314 -33.52 -12.00 22.23
N SER A 315 -33.47 -11.67 20.94
CA SER A 315 -34.19 -12.41 19.91
C SER A 315 -33.21 -12.88 18.83
N ARG A 316 -33.36 -14.16 18.53
CA ARG A 316 -32.58 -15.01 17.62
C ARG A 316 -32.63 -14.49 16.19
N TYR A 317 -31.59 -14.77 15.39
CA TYR A 317 -31.79 -15.40 14.08
C TYR A 317 -30.51 -16.14 13.66
N SER A 318 -30.71 -17.39 13.25
CA SER A 318 -29.70 -18.31 12.74
C SER A 318 -29.62 -18.17 11.22
N GLU A 319 -28.42 -18.25 10.64
CA GLU A 319 -28.28 -18.49 9.20
C GLU A 319 -27.09 -19.40 8.90
N SER A 320 -27.39 -20.44 8.12
CA SER A 320 -26.55 -21.56 7.73
C SER A 320 -25.57 -21.18 6.63
N ARG A 321 -24.29 -21.52 6.82
CA ARG A 321 -23.26 -21.49 5.77
C ARG A 321 -23.29 -22.80 4.97
N GLY A 322 -23.53 -22.69 3.67
CA GLY A 322 -23.17 -23.72 2.68
C GLY A 322 -21.84 -23.34 2.02
N GLU A 323 -20.94 -24.31 1.93
CA GLU A 323 -19.63 -24.23 1.25
C GLU A 323 -19.75 -24.73 -0.20
N THR A 324 -18.96 -24.17 -1.11
CA THR A 324 -18.61 -24.81 -2.39
C THR A 324 -17.17 -24.41 -2.77
N PRO A 325 -16.29 -25.34 -3.17
CA PRO A 325 -14.88 -25.04 -3.48
C PRO A 325 -14.63 -24.88 -4.99
N CYS A 326 -13.75 -23.93 -5.37
CA CYS A 326 -13.23 -23.79 -6.73
C CYS A 326 -11.79 -24.31 -6.82
N SER A 327 -11.57 -25.26 -7.72
CA SER A 327 -10.27 -25.79 -8.16
C SER A 327 -9.68 -24.86 -9.23
N PHE A 328 -8.41 -24.49 -9.08
CA PHE A 328 -7.63 -23.70 -10.04
C PHE A 328 -6.61 -24.65 -10.67
N ASN A 329 -6.69 -24.86 -11.99
CA ASN A 329 -5.61 -25.43 -12.79
C ASN A 329 -4.96 -24.25 -13.52
N ASP A 330 -3.70 -23.97 -13.21
CA ASP A 330 -2.81 -23.18 -14.06
C ASP A 330 -2.00 -24.17 -14.90
N GLU A 331 -2.11 -24.07 -16.22
CA GLU A 331 -1.19 -24.72 -17.17
C GLU A 331 -0.15 -23.69 -17.60
N ASP A 332 1.11 -24.09 -17.47
CA ASP A 332 2.32 -23.39 -17.84
C ASP A 332 2.42 -23.22 -19.37
N GLU A 333 2.80 -22.03 -19.85
CA GLU A 333 3.31 -21.86 -21.23
C GLU A 333 4.82 -21.58 -21.18
N GLU A 334 5.57 -22.47 -21.83
CA GLU A 334 7.00 -22.42 -22.11
C GLU A 334 7.24 -21.56 -23.38
N ASP A 335 8.13 -20.56 -23.29
CA ASP A 335 8.65 -19.80 -24.44
C ASP A 335 9.99 -20.41 -24.92
N GLU A 336 9.93 -21.17 -26.02
CA GLU A 336 10.99 -21.43 -27.01
C GLU A 336 10.64 -20.55 -28.23
N ASP A 337 11.49 -19.79 -28.94
CA ASP A 337 12.80 -20.12 -29.49
C ASP A 337 13.45 -18.89 -30.17
N GLU A 338 14.79 -18.99 -30.28
CA GLU A 338 15.67 -18.61 -31.39
C GLU A 338 15.72 -17.17 -31.96
N ASP A 339 16.90 -16.56 -31.82
CA ASP A 339 17.39 -15.50 -32.71
C ASP A 339 18.83 -15.79 -33.17
N SER A 340 19.09 -15.37 -34.40
CA SER A 340 20.37 -15.08 -35.06
C SER A 340 21.18 -16.21 -35.71
N SER A 341 21.08 -16.28 -37.05
CA SER A 341 22.17 -16.70 -37.92
C SER A 341 22.08 -16.02 -39.29
N SER A 342 22.99 -15.07 -39.54
CA SER A 342 23.94 -15.05 -40.68
C SER A 342 24.55 -13.65 -40.88
N PRO A 343 25.87 -13.59 -41.11
CA PRO A 343 26.32 -12.99 -42.36
C PRO A 343 27.41 -13.82 -43.03
N GLU A 344 27.30 -14.01 -44.35
CA GLU A 344 28.39 -13.91 -45.33
C GLU A 344 27.83 -13.87 -46.76
#